data_AF-A0A9N9X952-F1
#
_entry.id   AF-A0A9N9X952-F1
#
_cell.length_a   1.000
_cell.length_b   1.000
_cell.length_c   1.000
_cell.angle_alpha   90.00
_cell.angle_beta   90.00
_cell.angle_gamma   90.00
#
_symmetry.space_group_name_H-M   'P 1'
#
loop_
_entity.id
_entity.type
_entity.pdbx_description
1 polymer ?
#
loop_
_entity_poly.entity_id
_entity_poly.type
_entity_poly.pdbx_seq_one_letter_code
_entity_poly.pdbx_strand_id
1 'polypeptide(L)'
;MTIEAVPDSKTNIKEDMIKIFETIVDEKNNIIIPNFSDMVEQITPDEERMYEKINEFNIDEIRDSLPPHKKSWDQVRLLMSLWRLPQIFIDDIDECICDKKDMSIVKRHFIIYKQDPNLIREDRGRESPAVFDSVLEKNIVMVPLCSKNSNHAEANERISARCYYEGTKLLAAYMFQLAEKPKSKANLKS
;
A
#
# COMPACT_ATOMS: atom_id res chain seq x y z
N MET A 1 4.58 22.27 -9.97
CA MET A 1 5.61 23.31 -9.80
C MET A 1 6.62 23.08 -10.91
N THR A 2 6.65 23.94 -11.92
CA THR A 2 7.57 23.79 -13.05
C THR A 2 8.88 24.46 -12.68
N ILE A 3 9.98 23.70 -12.60
CA ILE A 3 11.31 24.24 -12.31
C ILE A 3 11.94 24.58 -13.66
N GLU A 4 12.03 25.86 -13.99
CA GLU A 4 12.72 26.34 -15.18
C GLU A 4 14.18 26.67 -14.85
N ALA A 5 15.10 26.35 -15.76
CA ALA A 5 16.51 26.68 -15.60
C ALA A 5 16.70 28.20 -15.66
N VAL A 6 17.46 28.76 -14.71
CA VAL A 6 17.84 30.18 -14.76
C VAL A 6 18.75 30.39 -15.97
N PRO A 7 18.48 31.38 -16.84
CA PRO A 7 19.37 31.71 -17.95
C PRO A 7 20.73 32.10 -17.36
N ASP A 8 21.78 31.39 -17.74
CA ASP A 8 23.18 31.43 -17.23
C ASP A 8 23.59 30.36 -16.21
N SER A 9 22.70 29.44 -15.82
CA SER A 9 23.11 28.28 -15.01
C SER A 9 24.03 27.34 -15.81
N LYS A 10 25.19 27.00 -15.23
CA LYS A 10 26.14 26.02 -15.79
C LYS A 10 25.88 24.58 -15.32
N THR A 11 24.96 24.37 -14.38
CA THR A 11 24.66 23.06 -13.79
C THR A 11 23.41 22.46 -14.41
N ASN A 12 23.41 21.14 -14.55
CA ASN A 12 22.27 20.39 -15.05
C ASN A 12 21.30 20.12 -13.89
N ILE A 13 20.03 20.47 -14.06
CA ILE A 13 18.97 20.26 -13.05
C ILE A 13 18.92 18.80 -12.58
N LYS A 14 19.11 17.84 -13.48
CA LYS A 14 19.12 16.41 -13.15
C LYS A 14 20.28 16.05 -12.22
N GLU A 15 21.46 16.59 -12.49
CA GLU A 15 22.66 16.35 -11.66
C GLU A 15 22.51 17.01 -10.28
N ASP A 16 21.93 18.20 -10.22
CA ASP A 16 21.66 18.89 -8.95
C ASP A 16 20.60 18.14 -8.14
N MET A 17 19.55 17.61 -8.78
CA MET A 17 18.56 16.75 -8.11
C MET A 17 19.21 15.47 -7.57
N ILE A 18 20.05 14.78 -8.36
CA ILE A 18 20.78 13.59 -7.90
C ILE A 18 21.60 13.92 -6.65
N LYS A 19 22.39 15.01 -6.67
CA LYS A 19 23.19 15.43 -5.52
C LYS A 19 22.35 15.75 -4.28
N ILE A 20 21.19 16.40 -4.46
CA ILE A 20 20.27 16.66 -3.34
C ILE A 20 19.76 15.33 -2.77
N PHE A 21 19.36 14.39 -3.61
CA PHE A 21 18.89 13.09 -3.15
C PHE A 21 19.98 12.27 -2.45
N GLU A 22 21.22 12.33 -2.90
CA GLU A 22 22.38 11.72 -2.20
C GLU A 22 22.57 12.28 -0.78
N THR A 23 22.06 13.47 -0.47
CA THR A 23 22.07 14.02 0.91
C THR A 23 20.88 13.58 1.77
N ILE A 24 19.87 12.96 1.15
CA ILE A 24 18.60 12.57 1.82
C ILE A 24 18.52 11.06 1.99
N VAL A 25 19.02 10.29 1.02
CA VAL A 25 19.01 8.82 1.03
C VAL A 25 20.39 8.24 0.69
N ASP A 26 20.73 7.11 1.32
CA ASP A 26 21.94 6.35 1.00
C ASP A 26 21.72 5.34 -0.16
N GLU A 27 22.79 4.65 -0.58
CA GLU A 27 22.76 3.62 -1.66
C GLU A 27 21.83 2.43 -1.37
N LYS A 28 21.38 2.28 -0.12
CA LYS A 28 20.46 1.23 0.35
C LYS A 28 19.05 1.76 0.60
N ASN A 29 18.75 3.00 0.17
CA ASN A 29 17.50 3.70 0.39
C ASN A 29 17.17 3.98 1.87
N ASN A 30 18.17 4.06 2.75
CA ASN A 30 17.96 4.55 4.11
C ASN A 30 17.96 6.08 4.11
N ILE A 31 17.02 6.68 4.85
CA ILE A 31 16.92 8.13 5.00
C ILE A 31 18.00 8.60 5.97
N ILE A 32 18.90 9.47 5.52
CA ILE A 32 20.05 9.98 6.28
C ILE A 32 19.83 11.39 6.85
N ILE A 33 18.59 11.88 6.83
CA ILE A 33 18.21 13.14 7.47
C ILE A 33 18.51 13.05 8.99
N PRO A 34 19.23 14.02 9.58
CA PRO A 34 19.57 14.00 11.00
C PRO A 34 18.33 13.82 11.89
N ASN A 35 18.43 12.94 12.88
CA ASN A 35 17.39 12.62 13.87
C ASN A 35 16.08 12.07 13.29
N PHE A 36 16.01 11.76 11.99
CA PHE A 36 14.77 11.26 11.38
C PHE A 36 14.41 9.86 11.92
N SER A 37 15.40 8.99 12.10
CA SER A 37 15.18 7.66 12.67
C SER A 37 14.63 7.69 14.10
N ASP A 38 14.92 8.75 14.86
CA ASP A 38 14.43 8.91 16.24
C ASP A 38 12.92 9.22 16.28
N MET A 39 12.37 9.73 15.17
CA MET A 39 10.93 9.98 15.02
C MET A 39 10.15 8.72 14.62
N VAL A 40 10.84 7.64 14.26
CA VAL A 40 10.21 6.38 13.89
C VAL A 40 10.01 5.54 15.14
N GLU A 41 8.74 5.33 15.52
CA GLU A 41 8.41 4.44 16.62
C GLU A 41 8.97 3.03 16.42
N GLN A 42 9.43 2.41 17.50
CA GLN A 42 10.01 1.07 17.48
C GLN A 42 8.95 0.02 17.15
N ILE A 43 9.34 -0.99 16.37
CA ILE A 43 8.48 -2.10 16.01
C ILE A 43 8.31 -3.01 17.23
N THR A 44 7.07 -3.29 17.58
CA THR A 44 6.77 -4.19 18.71
C THR A 44 6.72 -5.65 18.25
N PRO A 45 7.00 -6.63 19.13
CA PRO A 45 6.89 -8.05 18.77
C PRO A 45 5.47 -8.47 18.36
N ASP A 46 4.44 -7.79 18.87
CA ASP A 46 3.05 -8.02 18.46
C ASP A 46 2.78 -7.53 17.04
N GLU A 47 3.36 -6.39 16.66
CA GLU A 47 3.29 -5.86 15.31
C GLU A 47 4.01 -6.78 14.31
N GLU A 48 5.21 -7.26 14.64
CA GLU A 48 5.96 -8.22 13.82
C GLU A 48 5.15 -9.51 13.54
N ARG A 49 4.50 -10.05 14.57
CA ARG A 49 3.60 -11.23 14.46
C ARG A 49 2.42 -11.01 13.52
N MET A 50 1.98 -9.77 13.28
CA MET A 50 0.91 -9.52 12.31
C MET A 50 1.38 -9.80 10.88
N TYR A 51 2.64 -9.47 10.57
CA TYR A 51 3.23 -9.70 9.26
C TYR A 51 3.52 -11.18 9.00
N GLU A 52 3.89 -11.94 10.02
CA GLU A 52 4.11 -13.39 9.94
C GLU A 52 2.84 -14.17 9.55
N LYS A 53 1.67 -13.65 9.91
CA LYS A 53 0.36 -14.27 9.62
C LYS A 53 -0.16 -14.03 8.21
N ILE A 54 0.57 -13.27 7.39
CA ILE A 54 0.17 -12.97 6.01
C ILE A 54 0.64 -14.12 5.13
N ASN A 55 -0.27 -14.95 4.67
CA ASN A 55 0.08 -16.22 4.01
C ASN A 55 -0.06 -16.14 2.48
N GLU A 56 -0.76 -15.12 1.97
CA GLU A 56 -1.14 -14.99 0.57
C GLU A 56 -0.16 -14.12 -0.25
N PHE A 57 0.84 -13.53 0.40
CA PHE A 57 1.83 -12.69 -0.26
C PHE A 57 3.03 -13.54 -0.68
N ASN A 58 3.18 -13.79 -1.98
CA ASN A 58 4.33 -14.52 -2.51
C ASN A 58 5.45 -13.56 -2.93
N ILE A 59 6.58 -13.60 -2.21
CA ILE A 59 7.76 -12.75 -2.54
C ILE A 59 8.33 -13.14 -3.90
N ASP A 60 8.32 -14.42 -4.26
CA ASP A 60 8.98 -14.89 -5.47
C ASP A 60 8.35 -14.30 -6.74
N GLU A 61 7.08 -13.89 -6.68
CA GLU A 61 6.40 -13.21 -7.80
C GLU A 61 6.92 -11.79 -8.07
N ILE A 62 7.53 -11.14 -7.07
CA ILE A 62 8.03 -9.76 -7.18
C ILE A 62 9.55 -9.67 -7.02
N ARG A 63 10.23 -10.76 -6.66
CA ARG A 63 11.66 -10.75 -6.30
C ARG A 63 12.54 -10.22 -7.43
N ASP A 64 12.17 -10.45 -8.68
CA ASP A 64 12.92 -9.97 -9.84
C ASP A 64 12.81 -8.46 -10.05
N SER A 65 11.68 -7.86 -9.71
CA SER A 65 11.45 -6.41 -9.80
C SER A 65 11.98 -5.62 -8.60
N LEU A 66 12.37 -6.30 -7.51
CA LEU A 66 12.93 -5.64 -6.33
C LEU A 66 14.36 -5.11 -6.59
N PRO A 67 14.76 -4.00 -5.92
CA PRO A 67 16.14 -3.54 -5.91
C PRO A 67 17.10 -4.65 -5.42
N PRO A 68 18.36 -4.70 -5.92
CA PRO A 68 19.32 -5.75 -5.56
C PRO A 68 19.47 -5.98 -4.05
N HIS A 69 19.47 -4.91 -3.25
CA HIS A 69 19.60 -4.98 -1.80
C HIS A 69 18.37 -5.55 -1.08
N LYS A 70 17.18 -5.56 -1.71
CA LYS A 70 15.92 -6.09 -1.16
C LYS A 70 15.62 -7.52 -1.62
N LYS A 71 16.29 -8.04 -2.66
CA LYS A 71 16.00 -9.38 -3.21
C LYS A 71 16.19 -10.50 -2.20
N SER A 72 17.15 -10.34 -1.28
CA SER A 72 17.47 -11.32 -0.23
C SER A 72 16.61 -11.20 1.03
N TRP A 73 15.70 -10.22 1.10
CA TRP A 73 14.88 -10.01 2.28
C TRP A 73 13.78 -11.07 2.40
N ASP A 74 13.44 -11.39 3.65
CA ASP A 74 12.28 -12.21 3.96
C ASP A 74 10.97 -11.42 3.81
N GLN A 75 9.85 -12.14 3.95
CA GLN A 75 8.52 -11.59 3.71
C GLN A 75 8.19 -10.48 4.69
N VAL A 76 8.46 -10.74 5.97
CA VAL A 76 8.09 -9.86 7.07
C VAL A 76 8.84 -8.55 6.93
N ARG A 77 10.15 -8.61 6.67
CA ARG A 77 10.99 -7.44 6.42
C ARG A 77 10.54 -6.66 5.20
N LEU A 78 10.15 -7.32 4.10
CA LEU A 78 9.63 -6.62 2.92
C LEU A 78 8.31 -5.91 3.21
N LEU A 79 7.36 -6.59 3.85
CA LEU A 79 6.06 -6.00 4.20
C LEU A 79 6.20 -4.86 5.21
N MET A 80 7.05 -5.01 6.22
CA MET A 80 7.38 -3.91 7.13
C MET A 80 8.02 -2.74 6.38
N SER A 81 8.89 -3.03 5.40
CA SER A 81 9.48 -1.96 4.60
C SER A 81 8.42 -1.18 3.81
N LEU A 82 7.40 -1.85 3.28
CA LEU A 82 6.34 -1.22 2.49
C LEU A 82 5.34 -0.46 3.37
N TRP A 83 4.96 -1.02 4.51
CA TRP A 83 3.80 -0.53 5.27
C TRP A 83 4.13 0.17 6.59
N ARG A 84 5.36 0.01 7.09
CA ARG A 84 5.75 0.49 8.42
C ARG A 84 6.89 1.47 8.40
N LEU A 85 7.90 1.20 7.58
CA LEU A 85 9.11 1.99 7.51
C LEU A 85 8.95 3.12 6.48
N PRO A 86 9.43 4.32 6.80
CA PRO A 86 9.41 5.42 5.84
C PRO A 86 10.28 5.07 4.64
N GLN A 87 9.78 5.39 3.45
CA GLN A 87 10.49 5.24 2.19
C GLN A 87 10.36 6.52 1.38
N ILE A 88 11.43 6.89 0.69
CA ILE A 88 11.41 7.90 -0.35
C ILE A 88 11.61 7.15 -1.66
N PHE A 89 10.62 7.24 -2.54
CA PHE A 89 10.71 6.75 -3.90
C PHE A 89 10.81 7.96 -4.83
N ILE A 90 11.80 7.93 -5.72
CA ILE A 90 11.93 8.91 -6.79
C ILE A 90 11.35 8.20 -8.01
N ASP A 91 10.19 8.66 -8.45
CA ASP A 91 9.65 8.23 -9.72
C ASP A 91 10.47 8.89 -10.83
N ASP A 92 10.83 8.12 -11.85
CA ASP A 92 11.40 8.73 -13.05
C ASP A 92 10.32 9.65 -13.64
N ILE A 93 10.67 10.88 -13.98
CA ILE A 93 9.74 11.79 -14.66
C ILE A 93 9.54 11.22 -16.07
N ASP A 94 8.56 10.33 -16.22
CA ASP A 94 8.14 9.83 -17.51
C ASP A 94 7.45 10.96 -18.29
N GLU A 95 8.05 11.39 -19.40
CA GLU A 95 7.32 12.08 -20.45
C GLU A 95 6.31 11.08 -21.06
N CYS A 96 5.07 11.12 -20.57
CA CYS A 96 3.98 10.31 -21.08
C CYS A 96 3.78 10.52 -22.60
N ILE A 97 4.22 9.55 -23.41
CA ILE A 97 3.72 9.33 -24.77
C ILE A 97 2.71 8.18 -24.70
N CYS A 98 1.44 8.54 -24.59
CA CYS A 98 0.34 7.60 -24.57
C CYS A 98 0.04 7.05 -25.97
N ASP A 99 0.35 5.77 -26.21
CA ASP A 99 -0.20 5.01 -27.34
C ASP A 99 -0.88 3.70 -26.86
N LYS A 100 -2.07 3.49 -27.40
CA LYS A 100 -3.10 2.51 -27.00
C LYS A 100 -2.65 1.05 -27.11
N LYS A 101 -3.16 0.19 -26.22
CA LYS A 101 -3.33 -1.25 -26.50
C LYS A 101 -4.66 -1.80 -26.01
N ASP A 102 -5.32 -2.50 -26.93
CA ASP A 102 -6.56 -3.26 -26.78
C ASP A 102 -6.33 -4.57 -26.01
N MET A 103 -7.30 -5.00 -25.20
CA MET A 103 -7.28 -6.29 -24.49
C MET A 103 -8.67 -6.89 -24.41
N SER A 104 -9.03 -7.66 -25.44
CA SER A 104 -10.24 -8.46 -25.48
C SER A 104 -10.04 -9.84 -24.82
N ILE A 105 -11.01 -10.21 -23.97
CA ILE A 105 -11.35 -11.54 -23.41
C ILE A 105 -10.64 -11.98 -22.10
N VAL A 106 -11.44 -12.19 -21.02
CA VAL A 106 -11.16 -13.15 -19.92
C VAL A 106 -12.47 -13.81 -19.42
N LYS A 107 -12.47 -15.14 -19.28
CA LYS A 107 -13.58 -16.00 -18.81
C LYS A 107 -13.69 -16.05 -17.27
N ARG A 108 -14.92 -16.31 -16.77
CA ARG A 108 -15.35 -16.31 -15.36
C ARG A 108 -15.25 -17.69 -14.69
N HIS A 109 -15.00 -17.70 -13.38
CA HIS A 109 -15.42 -18.72 -12.40
C HIS A 109 -15.69 -18.02 -11.04
N PHE A 110 -16.67 -18.48 -10.26
CA PHE A 110 -17.15 -17.83 -9.02
C PHE A 110 -16.95 -18.70 -7.78
N ILE A 111 -16.33 -18.15 -6.72
CA ILE A 111 -16.44 -18.58 -5.31
C ILE A 111 -16.33 -17.31 -4.43
N ILE A 112 -17.28 -17.12 -3.52
CA ILE A 112 -17.26 -16.10 -2.43
C ILE A 112 -16.09 -16.46 -1.52
N TYR A 113 -15.17 -15.52 -1.26
CA TYR A 113 -13.93 -15.76 -0.53
C TYR A 113 -14.20 -16.55 0.77
N LYS A 114 -13.88 -17.86 0.78
CA LYS A 114 -14.05 -18.77 1.94
C LYS A 114 -12.82 -18.75 2.84
N GLN A 115 -12.11 -17.61 2.85
CA GLN A 115 -10.84 -17.44 3.55
C GLN A 115 -10.97 -16.24 4.46
N ASP A 116 -10.35 -16.35 5.63
CA ASP A 116 -10.28 -15.23 6.56
C ASP A 116 -9.41 -14.12 5.94
N PRO A 117 -9.87 -12.86 5.96
CA PRO A 117 -9.11 -11.77 5.37
C PRO A 117 -7.85 -11.50 6.17
N ASN A 118 -6.74 -11.27 5.45
CA ASN A 118 -5.54 -10.72 6.05
C ASN A 118 -5.80 -9.27 6.50
N LEU A 119 -5.40 -8.93 7.73
CA LEU A 119 -5.36 -7.54 8.18
C LEU A 119 -4.08 -6.91 7.64
N ILE A 120 -4.24 -6.01 6.68
CA ILE A 120 -3.13 -5.35 5.98
C ILE A 120 -3.06 -3.87 6.34
N ARG A 121 -1.88 -3.27 6.12
CA ARG A 121 -1.69 -1.83 6.12
C ARG A 121 -1.56 -1.33 4.67
N GLU A 122 -1.84 -0.06 4.45
CA GLU A 122 -1.73 0.60 3.14
C GLU A 122 -0.67 1.71 3.23
N ASP A 123 0.20 1.78 2.23
CA ASP A 123 1.30 2.75 2.17
C ASP A 123 0.85 4.13 1.64
N ARG A 124 -0.21 4.15 0.81
CA ARG A 124 -0.77 5.39 0.27
C ARG A 124 -1.47 6.19 1.37
N GLY A 125 -0.97 7.39 1.62
CA GLY A 125 -1.59 8.36 2.52
C GLY A 125 -2.99 8.76 2.04
N ARG A 126 -4.02 8.30 2.75
CA ARG A 126 -5.38 8.83 2.61
C ARG A 126 -5.66 9.73 3.78
N GLU A 127 -6.03 10.98 3.50
CA GLU A 127 -6.31 11.96 4.55
C GLU A 127 -7.65 11.69 5.25
N SER A 128 -8.64 11.14 4.53
CA SER A 128 -10.00 11.00 5.04
C SER A 128 -10.14 10.11 6.29
N PRO A 129 -9.45 8.95 6.43
CA PRO A 129 -9.50 8.18 7.67
C PRO A 129 -8.96 8.95 8.88
N ALA A 130 -7.87 9.71 8.72
CA ALA A 130 -7.31 10.49 9.82
C ALA A 130 -8.27 11.61 10.27
N VAL A 131 -8.94 12.26 9.32
CA VAL A 131 -9.99 13.25 9.63
C VAL A 131 -11.16 12.58 10.34
N PHE A 132 -11.67 11.46 9.83
CA PHE A 132 -12.77 10.74 10.47
C PHE A 132 -12.43 10.25 11.87
N ASP A 133 -11.19 9.81 12.11
CA ASP A 133 -10.75 9.35 13.42
C ASP A 133 -10.81 10.50 14.44
N SER A 134 -10.24 11.65 14.07
CA SER A 134 -10.22 12.84 14.93
C SER A 134 -11.60 13.45 15.19
N VAL A 135 -12.54 13.31 14.26
CA VAL A 135 -13.87 13.95 14.36
C VAL A 135 -14.92 13.02 14.96
N LEU A 136 -14.93 11.75 14.55
CA LEU A 136 -16.01 10.82 14.91
C LEU A 136 -15.71 10.06 16.20
N GLU A 137 -14.43 9.92 16.56
CA GLU A 137 -13.98 9.10 17.70
C GLU A 137 -14.62 7.69 17.66
N LYS A 138 -14.71 7.12 16.44
CA LYS A 138 -15.25 5.77 16.18
C LYS A 138 -14.20 4.92 15.49
N ASN A 139 -14.30 3.61 15.71
CA ASN A 139 -13.51 2.64 14.95
C ASN A 139 -13.80 2.78 13.45
N ILE A 140 -12.74 2.94 12.67
CA ILE A 140 -12.81 3.00 11.21
C ILE A 140 -12.33 1.67 10.65
N VAL A 141 -13.11 1.08 9.75
CA VAL A 141 -12.74 -0.11 9.01
C VAL A 141 -12.64 0.25 7.53
N MET A 142 -11.49 -0.02 6.93
CA MET A 142 -11.28 0.10 5.49
C MET A 142 -11.46 -1.25 4.82
N VAL A 143 -12.40 -1.35 3.87
CA VAL A 143 -12.68 -2.59 3.14
C VAL A 143 -12.23 -2.43 1.69
N PRO A 144 -11.13 -3.08 1.26
CA PRO A 144 -10.70 -3.00 -0.13
C PRO A 144 -11.67 -3.78 -1.03
N LEU A 145 -12.21 -3.10 -2.06
CA LEU A 145 -13.10 -3.72 -3.05
C LEU A 145 -12.40 -4.01 -4.38
N CYS A 146 -11.26 -3.38 -4.62
CA CYS A 146 -10.45 -3.55 -5.82
C CYS A 146 -9.33 -4.57 -5.58
N SER A 147 -8.82 -5.17 -6.66
CA SER A 147 -7.63 -6.01 -6.60
C SER A 147 -6.38 -5.19 -6.95
N LYS A 148 -5.19 -5.74 -6.66
CA LYS A 148 -3.88 -5.15 -7.02
C LYS A 148 -3.78 -4.72 -8.50
N ASN A 149 -4.49 -5.40 -9.40
CA ASN A 149 -4.43 -5.17 -10.85
C ASN A 149 -5.49 -4.17 -11.35
N SER A 150 -6.00 -3.31 -10.46
CA SER A 150 -6.98 -2.28 -10.80
C SER A 150 -6.37 -1.01 -11.38
N ASN A 151 -5.03 -0.86 -11.38
CA ASN A 151 -4.31 0.33 -11.84
C ASN A 151 -4.89 1.61 -11.23
N HIS A 152 -5.08 1.61 -9.91
CA HIS A 152 -5.75 2.72 -9.23
C HIS A 152 -4.91 4.00 -9.34
N ALA A 153 -5.51 5.06 -9.87
CA ALA A 153 -4.88 6.33 -10.18
C ALA A 153 -3.83 6.28 -11.32
N GLU A 154 -3.90 5.26 -12.18
CA GLU A 154 -3.02 5.07 -13.34
C GLU A 154 -3.82 4.90 -14.64
N ALA A 155 -3.12 4.87 -15.77
CA ALA A 155 -3.75 4.60 -17.06
C ALA A 155 -4.42 3.20 -17.08
N ASN A 156 -5.57 3.11 -17.77
CA ASN A 156 -6.40 1.90 -17.84
C ASN A 156 -6.92 1.42 -16.47
N GLU A 157 -7.20 2.35 -15.54
CA GLU A 157 -7.88 2.06 -14.28
C GLU A 157 -9.17 1.24 -14.50
N ARG A 158 -9.32 0.15 -13.75
CA ARG A 158 -10.43 -0.80 -13.92
C ARG A 158 -10.81 -1.49 -12.62
N ILE A 159 -12.08 -1.84 -12.50
CA ILE A 159 -12.55 -2.81 -11.51
C ILE A 159 -12.99 -4.09 -12.23
N SER A 160 -12.53 -5.24 -11.76
CA SER A 160 -12.96 -6.51 -12.34
C SER A 160 -14.44 -6.76 -12.02
N ALA A 161 -15.18 -7.38 -12.94
CA ALA A 161 -16.57 -7.75 -12.70
C ALA A 161 -16.73 -8.59 -11.42
N ARG A 162 -15.76 -9.47 -11.12
CA ARG A 162 -15.74 -10.24 -9.87
C ARG A 162 -15.63 -9.32 -8.66
N CYS A 163 -14.66 -8.41 -8.63
CA CYS A 163 -14.47 -7.43 -7.56
C CYS A 163 -15.76 -6.62 -7.33
N TYR A 164 -16.41 -6.18 -8.40
CA TYR A 164 -17.66 -5.43 -8.31
C TYR A 164 -18.82 -6.25 -7.72
N TYR A 165 -19.09 -7.44 -8.26
CA TYR A 165 -20.21 -8.27 -7.80
C TYR A 165 -19.98 -8.85 -6.40
N GLU A 166 -18.78 -9.39 -6.13
CA GLU A 166 -18.46 -10.00 -4.84
C GLU A 166 -18.22 -8.93 -3.76
N GLY A 167 -17.64 -7.79 -4.13
CA GLY A 167 -17.54 -6.62 -3.23
C GLY A 167 -18.91 -6.10 -2.81
N THR A 168 -19.88 -6.08 -3.72
CA THR A 168 -21.27 -5.72 -3.38
C THR A 168 -21.88 -6.70 -2.37
N LYS A 169 -21.69 -8.00 -2.57
CA LYS A 169 -22.15 -9.03 -1.62
C LYS A 169 -21.46 -8.89 -0.25
N LEU A 170 -20.17 -8.61 -0.25
CA LEU A 170 -19.39 -8.38 0.97
C LEU A 170 -19.94 -7.18 1.77
N LEU A 171 -20.21 -6.06 1.11
CA LEU A 171 -20.81 -4.88 1.76
C LEU A 171 -22.19 -5.20 2.34
N ALA A 172 -23.03 -5.92 1.61
CA ALA A 172 -24.35 -6.33 2.09
C ALA A 172 -24.23 -7.25 3.32
N ALA A 173 -23.34 -8.25 3.27
CA ALA A 173 -23.07 -9.15 4.40
C ALA A 173 -22.51 -8.39 5.61
N TYR A 174 -21.62 -7.42 5.40
CA TYR A 174 -21.06 -6.59 6.46
C TYR A 174 -22.14 -5.75 7.15
N MET A 175 -22.99 -5.07 6.38
CA MET A 175 -24.11 -4.28 6.94
C MET A 175 -25.10 -5.17 7.69
N PHE A 176 -25.39 -6.36 7.16
CA PHE A 176 -26.24 -7.34 7.83
C PHE A 176 -25.63 -7.78 9.17
N GLN A 177 -24.34 -8.11 9.19
CA GLN A 177 -23.61 -8.50 10.41
C GLN A 177 -23.54 -7.38 11.44
N LEU A 178 -23.40 -6.11 11.00
CA LEU A 178 -23.44 -4.95 11.90
C LEU A 178 -24.82 -4.73 12.52
N ALA A 179 -25.89 -5.04 11.78
CA ALA A 179 -27.26 -4.95 12.28
C ALA A 179 -27.57 -6.06 13.30
N GLU A 180 -26.94 -7.23 13.17
CA GLU A 180 -26.97 -8.27 14.18
C GLU A 180 -26.19 -7.83 15.42
N LYS A 181 -26.92 -7.34 16.45
CA LYS A 181 -26.32 -6.99 17.75
C LYS A 181 -25.42 -8.13 18.26
N PRO A 182 -24.28 -7.82 18.90
CA PRO A 182 -23.51 -8.86 19.56
C PRO A 182 -24.42 -9.59 20.55
N LYS A 183 -24.43 -10.92 20.48
CA LYS A 183 -24.97 -11.73 21.58
C LYS A 183 -24.19 -11.28 22.82
N SER A 184 -24.87 -10.64 23.77
CA SER A 184 -24.29 -10.33 25.08
C SER A 184 -23.58 -11.59 25.56
N LYS A 185 -22.33 -11.48 26.04
CA LYS A 185 -21.61 -12.60 26.67
C LYS A 185 -22.52 -13.18 27.75
N ALA A 186 -23.30 -14.20 27.40
CA ALA A 186 -24.14 -14.92 28.31
C ALA A 186 -23.19 -15.75 29.16
N ASN A 187 -22.98 -15.30 30.40
CA ASN A 187 -22.56 -16.09 31.56
C ASN A 187 -21.71 -17.33 31.22
N LEU A 188 -20.40 -17.16 31.05
CA LEU A 188 -19.48 -18.21 31.49
C LEU A 188 -19.42 -18.15 33.03
N LYS A 189 -20.42 -18.76 33.65
CA LYS A 189 -20.37 -19.25 35.03
C LYS A 189 -20.90 -20.67 35.02
N SER A 190 -19.97 -21.62 35.05
CA SER A 190 -20.00 -22.82 35.90
C SER A 190 -18.64 -23.50 35.78
#